data_AF-A0A2V6WA76-F1
#
_entry.id   AF-A0A2V6WA76-F1
#
_cell.length_a   1.000
_cell.length_b   1.000
_cell.length_c   1.000
_cell.angle_alpha   90.00
_cell.angle_beta   90.00
_cell.angle_gamma   90.00
#
_symmetry.space_group_name_H-M   'P 1'
#
loop_
_entity.id
_entity.type
_entity.pdbx_description
1 polymer ?
#
loop_
_entity_poly.entity_id
_entity_poly.type
_entity_poly.pdbx_seq_one_letter_code
_entity_poly.pdbx_strand_id
1 'polypeptide(L)'
;MPNIDPVLRRIAKYADTWVPHSSATPEMVKGDWLKVQRFAREAGRDPAKIGRVYSNFVWVLKKGERPESAIPRFSVYSGMDLDYWKTYYLLGTAEEVAERISARIAALDNGVDWIVLNPLDWGLEQLELIAGEVLPRVKGGS
;
A
#
# COMPACT_ATOMS: atom_id res chain seq x y z
N MET A 1 10.97 -15.34 8.65
CA MET A 1 11.23 -13.95 8.20
C MET A 1 12.18 -13.29 9.17
N PRO A 2 13.13 -12.46 8.72
CA PRO A 2 14.01 -11.71 9.63
C PRO A 2 13.19 -10.80 10.54
N ASN A 3 13.63 -10.64 11.78
CA ASN A 3 13.01 -9.74 12.75
C ASN A 3 13.17 -8.28 12.28
N ILE A 4 12.05 -7.60 12.01
CA ILE A 4 12.04 -6.21 11.55
C ILE A 4 11.97 -5.17 12.68
N ASP A 5 11.88 -5.61 13.93
CA ASP A 5 11.77 -4.70 15.09
C ASP A 5 12.90 -3.65 15.14
N PRO A 6 14.17 -3.93 14.80
CA PRO A 6 15.21 -2.89 14.75
C PRO A 6 14.88 -1.75 13.77
N VAL A 7 14.27 -2.06 12.63
CA VAL A 7 13.85 -1.07 11.62
C VAL A 7 12.66 -0.27 12.14
N LEU A 8 11.65 -0.94 12.70
CA LEU A 8 10.48 -0.28 13.28
C LEU A 8 10.85 0.63 14.46
N ARG A 9 11.83 0.25 15.29
CA ARG A 9 12.38 1.10 16.35
C ARG A 9 13.02 2.37 15.80
N ARG A 10 13.80 2.26 14.72
CA ARG A 10 14.40 3.42 14.05
C ARG A 10 13.33 4.35 13.49
N ILE A 11 12.31 3.80 12.84
CA ILE A 11 11.16 4.56 12.31
C ILE A 11 10.45 5.28 13.46
N ALA A 12 10.07 4.56 14.50
CA ALA A 12 9.33 5.12 15.63
C ALA A 12 10.09 6.26 16.33
N LYS A 13 11.43 6.20 16.36
CA LYS A 13 12.27 7.22 16.98
C LYS A 13 12.47 8.47 16.11
N TYR A 14 12.60 8.33 14.79
CA TYR A 14 13.08 9.42 13.94
C TYR A 14 12.14 9.86 12.82
N ALA A 15 11.22 9.01 12.36
CA ALA A 15 10.38 9.34 11.22
C ALA A 15 9.20 10.24 11.62
N ASP A 16 8.85 11.17 10.76
CA ASP A 16 7.59 11.92 10.82
C ASP A 16 6.45 11.15 10.16
N THR A 17 6.78 10.26 9.23
CA THR A 17 5.81 9.46 8.48
C THR A 17 6.33 8.05 8.29
N TRP A 18 5.44 7.07 8.49
CA TRP A 18 5.70 5.67 8.22
C TRP A 18 5.01 5.21 6.94
N VAL A 19 5.78 4.56 6.07
CA VAL A 19 5.30 3.85 4.89
C VAL A 19 5.54 2.37 5.12
N PRO A 20 4.48 1.54 5.25
CA PRO A 20 4.65 0.09 5.29
C PRO A 20 5.27 -0.42 3.97
N HIS A 21 5.93 -1.58 4.03
CA HIS A 21 6.41 -2.22 2.80
C HIS A 21 5.22 -2.52 1.86
N SER A 22 5.42 -2.34 0.55
CA SER A 22 4.36 -2.44 -0.47
C SER A 22 3.63 -3.79 -0.42
N SER A 23 4.36 -4.87 -0.18
CA SER A 23 3.81 -6.23 -0.09
C SER A 23 3.32 -6.68 1.29
N ALA A 24 3.23 -5.79 2.28
CA ALA A 24 2.58 -6.15 3.55
C ALA A 24 1.09 -6.48 3.31
N THR A 25 0.46 -7.37 4.07
CA THR A 25 -1.01 -7.53 4.10
C THR A 25 -1.64 -6.54 5.10
N PRO A 26 -2.97 -6.30 5.07
CA PRO A 26 -3.64 -5.48 6.08
C PRO A 26 -3.30 -5.90 7.53
N GLU A 27 -3.23 -7.20 7.79
CA GLU A 27 -2.91 -7.78 9.10
C GLU A 27 -1.47 -7.49 9.50
N MET A 28 -0.53 -7.62 8.56
CA MET A 28 0.88 -7.27 8.78
C MET A 28 1.02 -5.79 9.10
N VAL A 29 0.34 -4.91 8.34
CA VAL A 29 0.36 -3.47 8.57
C VAL A 29 -0.19 -3.13 9.95
N LYS A 30 -1.32 -3.72 10.35
CA LYS A 30 -1.89 -3.52 11.69
C LYS A 30 -0.91 -3.96 12.79
N GLY A 31 -0.29 -5.13 12.63
CA GLY A 31 0.71 -5.64 13.58
C GLY A 31 1.94 -4.75 13.72
N ASP A 32 2.48 -4.29 12.59
CA ASP A 32 3.64 -3.39 12.57
C ASP A 32 3.30 -2.01 13.12
N TRP A 33 2.09 -1.50 12.86
CA TRP A 33 1.62 -0.24 13.42
C TRP A 33 1.57 -0.27 14.96
N LEU A 34 1.05 -1.35 15.55
CA LEU A 34 1.05 -1.53 17.00
C LEU A 34 2.46 -1.50 17.60
N LYS A 35 3.44 -2.09 16.89
CA LYS A 35 4.85 -2.05 17.29
C LYS A 35 5.43 -0.65 17.18
N VAL A 36 5.19 0.06 16.07
CA VAL A 36 5.64 1.45 15.88
C VAL A 36 5.09 2.34 17.00
N GLN A 37 3.79 2.23 17.32
CA GLN A 37 3.19 2.99 18.40
C GLN A 37 3.86 2.72 19.76
N ARG A 38 4.10 1.44 20.09
CA ARG A 38 4.79 1.04 21.32
C ARG A 38 6.21 1.61 21.36
N PHE A 39 6.98 1.43 20.30
CA PHE A 39 8.37 1.91 20.24
C PHE A 39 8.47 3.43 20.26
N ALA A 40 7.49 4.16 19.72
CA ALA A 40 7.44 5.61 19.80
C ALA A 40 7.28 6.06 21.26
N ARG A 41 6.35 5.44 21.99
CA ARG A 41 6.16 5.70 23.43
C ARG A 41 7.41 5.36 24.25
N GLU A 42 8.06 4.23 23.99
CA GLU A 42 9.34 3.85 24.62
C GLU A 42 10.45 4.89 24.36
N ALA A 43 10.43 5.56 23.20
CA ALA A 43 11.36 6.62 22.83
C ALA A 43 10.92 8.02 23.31
N GLY A 44 9.84 8.14 24.06
CA GLY A 44 9.30 9.42 24.54
C GLY A 44 8.61 10.27 23.48
N ARG A 45 8.19 9.68 22.36
CA ARG A 45 7.43 10.34 21.29
C ARG A 45 5.94 10.00 21.37
N ASP A 46 5.11 10.96 21.00
CA ASP A 46 3.69 10.75 20.79
C ASP A 46 3.46 10.05 19.43
N PRO A 47 2.94 8.81 19.40
CA PRO A 47 2.70 8.10 18.14
C PRO A 47 1.64 8.76 17.24
N ALA A 48 0.76 9.60 17.78
CA ALA A 48 -0.22 10.33 16.98
C ALA A 48 0.42 11.37 16.04
N LYS A 49 1.69 11.73 16.28
CA LYS A 49 2.46 12.63 15.41
C LYS A 49 3.17 11.91 14.26
N ILE A 50 3.08 10.58 14.19
CA ILE A 50 3.65 9.80 13.10
C ILE A 50 2.58 9.61 12.03
N GLY A 51 2.75 10.29 10.90
CA GLY A 51 1.90 10.12 9.72
C GLY A 51 1.99 8.70 9.15
N ARG A 52 0.99 8.30 8.39
CA ARG A 52 0.86 6.99 7.75
C ARG A 52 0.58 7.17 6.28
N VAL A 53 1.31 6.43 5.46
CA VAL A 53 1.11 6.44 4.01
C VAL A 53 0.84 5.02 3.57
N TYR A 54 -0.20 4.83 2.76
CA TYR A 54 -0.28 3.62 1.96
C TYR A 54 0.43 3.84 0.63
N SER A 55 1.45 3.04 0.32
CA SER A 55 2.11 3.05 -0.98
C SER A 55 2.10 1.65 -1.60
N ASN A 56 1.71 1.55 -2.87
CA ASN A 56 1.79 0.29 -3.61
C ASN A 56 1.92 0.48 -5.13
N PHE A 57 2.41 -0.55 -5.80
CA PHE A 57 2.37 -0.66 -7.26
C PHE A 57 0.97 -1.01 -7.74
N VAL A 58 0.53 -0.38 -8.83
CA VAL A 58 -0.83 -0.54 -9.35
C VAL A 58 -0.88 -0.77 -10.85
N TRP A 59 -1.72 -1.72 -11.25
CA TRP A 59 -2.13 -1.95 -12.63
C TRP A 59 -3.62 -2.32 -12.66
N VAL A 60 -4.42 -1.42 -13.22
CA VAL A 60 -5.87 -1.61 -13.38
C VAL A 60 -6.13 -2.30 -14.71
N LEU A 61 -6.76 -3.47 -14.65
CA LEU A 61 -7.14 -4.26 -15.82
C LEU A 61 -8.34 -3.63 -16.52
N LYS A 62 -8.24 -3.48 -17.84
CA LYS A 62 -9.37 -3.09 -18.69
C LYS A 62 -10.36 -4.24 -18.80
N LYS A 63 -11.58 -3.93 -19.22
CA LYS A 63 -12.62 -4.94 -19.48
C LYS A 63 -12.11 -5.99 -20.47
N GLY A 64 -12.08 -7.25 -20.03
CA GLY A 64 -11.63 -8.40 -20.84
C GLY A 64 -10.10 -8.60 -20.88
N GLU A 65 -9.33 -7.71 -20.25
CA GLU A 65 -7.89 -7.89 -20.09
C GLU A 65 -7.61 -8.96 -19.03
N ARG A 66 -6.66 -9.86 -19.33
CA ARG A 66 -6.26 -10.91 -18.40
C ARG A 66 -5.06 -10.46 -17.56
N PRO A 67 -4.92 -10.87 -16.29
CA PRO A 67 -3.82 -10.45 -15.42
C PRO A 67 -2.41 -10.69 -15.98
N GLU A 68 -2.24 -11.69 -16.85
CA GLU A 68 -0.97 -12.01 -17.51
C GLU A 68 -0.43 -10.85 -18.37
N SER A 69 -1.28 -9.93 -18.82
CA SER A 69 -0.84 -8.73 -19.54
C SER A 69 0.03 -7.80 -18.70
N ALA A 70 -0.06 -7.90 -17.37
CA ALA A 70 0.72 -7.11 -16.43
C ALA A 70 2.13 -7.67 -16.21
N ILE A 71 2.41 -8.90 -16.65
CA ILE A 71 3.71 -9.58 -16.42
C ILE A 71 4.90 -8.73 -16.91
N PRO A 72 4.93 -8.27 -18.17
CA PRO A 72 6.10 -7.50 -18.66
C PRO A 72 6.33 -6.21 -17.88
N ARG A 73 5.29 -5.65 -17.25
CA ARG A 73 5.34 -4.38 -16.52
C ARG A 73 5.84 -4.57 -15.10
N PHE A 74 5.26 -5.50 -14.35
CA PHE A 74 5.70 -5.79 -13.00
C PHE A 74 7.11 -6.39 -12.94
N SER A 75 7.51 -7.18 -13.95
CA SER A 75 8.86 -7.74 -14.02
C SER A 75 9.98 -6.69 -14.06
N VAL A 76 9.68 -5.44 -14.44
CA VAL A 76 10.66 -4.33 -14.40
C VAL A 76 11.01 -3.93 -12.96
N TYR A 77 10.04 -3.99 -12.04
CA TYR A 77 10.16 -3.48 -10.68
C TYR A 77 10.21 -4.58 -9.61
N SER A 78 9.84 -5.81 -9.97
CA SER A 78 9.69 -6.91 -9.03
C SER A 78 10.16 -8.22 -9.64
N GLY A 79 11.08 -8.92 -8.96
CA GLY A 79 11.49 -10.28 -9.32
C GLY A 79 10.54 -11.39 -8.86
N MET A 80 9.26 -11.06 -8.64
CA MET A 80 8.25 -12.00 -8.15
C MET A 80 7.38 -12.48 -9.32
N ASP A 81 6.38 -13.32 -9.06
CA ASP A 81 5.48 -13.86 -10.08
C ASP A 81 4.08 -13.22 -10.04
N LEU A 82 3.24 -13.63 -10.99
CA LEU A 82 1.89 -13.12 -11.15
C LEU A 82 1.02 -13.37 -9.90
N ASP A 83 1.15 -14.53 -9.27
CA ASP A 83 0.36 -14.87 -8.08
C ASP A 83 0.75 -14.01 -6.88
N TYR A 84 2.05 -13.73 -6.72
CA TYR A 84 2.53 -12.77 -5.75
C TYR A 84 1.95 -11.37 -6.01
N TRP A 85 2.01 -10.86 -7.23
CA TRP A 85 1.49 -9.52 -7.54
C TRP A 85 -0.03 -9.43 -7.35
N LYS A 86 -0.77 -10.46 -7.74
CA LYS A 86 -2.21 -10.55 -7.48
C LYS A 86 -2.54 -10.59 -6.00
N THR A 87 -1.63 -11.04 -5.14
CA THR A 87 -1.85 -11.12 -3.69
C THR A 87 -1.43 -9.84 -2.97
N TYR A 88 -0.27 -9.29 -3.32
CA TYR A 88 0.41 -8.28 -2.51
C TYR A 88 0.46 -6.89 -3.17
N TYR A 89 0.30 -6.80 -4.49
CA TYR A 89 0.21 -5.54 -5.22
C TYR A 89 -1.23 -5.26 -5.67
N LEU A 90 -1.45 -4.08 -6.23
CA LEU A 90 -2.75 -3.69 -6.76
C LEU A 90 -2.85 -4.10 -8.24
N LEU A 91 -3.14 -5.37 -8.48
CA LEU A 91 -3.41 -5.91 -9.81
C LEU A 91 -4.83 -6.50 -9.85
N GLY A 92 -5.71 -5.91 -10.65
CA GLY A 92 -7.10 -6.34 -10.77
C GLY A 92 -7.96 -5.34 -11.52
N THR A 93 -9.26 -5.60 -11.54
CA THR A 93 -10.27 -4.63 -12.02
C THR A 93 -10.31 -3.38 -11.11
N ALA A 94 -10.92 -2.29 -11.61
CA ALA A 94 -11.03 -1.05 -10.84
C ALA A 94 -11.74 -1.24 -9.49
N GLU A 95 -12.75 -2.12 -9.45
CA GLU A 95 -13.48 -2.48 -8.23
C GLU A 95 -12.58 -3.22 -7.23
N GLU A 96 -11.92 -4.29 -7.66
CA GLU A 96 -11.01 -5.06 -6.79
C GLU A 96 -9.85 -4.22 -6.25
N VAL A 97 -9.30 -3.32 -7.07
CA VAL A 97 -8.25 -2.39 -6.65
C VAL A 97 -8.78 -1.42 -5.60
N ALA A 98 -9.97 -0.83 -5.81
CA ALA A 98 -10.58 0.09 -4.85
C ALA A 98 -10.91 -0.58 -3.51
N GLU A 99 -11.39 -1.83 -3.53
CA GLU A 99 -11.64 -2.62 -2.32
C GLU A 99 -10.36 -2.87 -1.52
N ARG A 100 -9.26 -3.23 -2.21
CA ARG A 100 -7.96 -3.45 -1.56
C ARG A 100 -7.39 -2.17 -0.95
N ILE A 101 -7.50 -1.04 -1.66
CA ILE A 101 -7.11 0.27 -1.11
C ILE A 101 -7.94 0.56 0.16
N SER A 102 -9.26 0.39 0.09
CA SER A 102 -10.17 0.64 1.22
C SER A 102 -9.86 -0.25 2.43
N ALA A 103 -9.60 -1.54 2.20
CA ALA A 103 -9.22 -2.49 3.25
C ALA A 103 -7.90 -2.09 3.93
N ARG A 104 -6.96 -1.53 3.18
CA ARG A 104 -5.68 -1.05 3.70
C ARG A 104 -5.83 0.20 4.56
N ILE A 105 -6.68 1.14 4.14
CA ILE A 105 -7.02 2.33 4.93
C ILE A 105 -7.65 1.87 6.26
N ALA A 106 -8.64 0.98 6.19
CA ALA A 106 -9.35 0.47 7.36
C ALA A 106 -8.46 -0.35 8.33
N ALA A 107 -7.32 -0.87 7.87
CA ALA A 107 -6.39 -1.62 8.72
C ALA A 107 -5.65 -0.75 9.75
N LEU A 108 -5.67 0.58 9.58
CA LEU A 108 -5.04 1.54 10.47
C LEU A 108 -6.11 2.35 11.21
N ASP A 109 -5.93 2.53 12.51
CA ASP A 109 -6.97 3.03 13.44
C ASP A 109 -7.63 4.35 12.99
N ASN A 110 -6.84 5.27 12.39
CA ASN A 110 -7.34 6.54 11.85
C ASN A 110 -7.08 6.66 10.33
N GLY A 111 -6.98 5.54 9.61
CA GLY A 111 -6.66 5.54 8.20
C GLY A 111 -5.21 5.92 7.89
N VAL A 112 -5.03 6.53 6.71
CA VAL A 112 -3.75 7.02 6.18
C VAL A 112 -3.88 8.50 5.85
N ASP A 113 -2.78 9.23 5.98
CA ASP A 113 -2.69 10.64 5.62
C ASP A 113 -2.50 10.81 4.11
N TRP A 114 -1.84 9.85 3.46
CA TRP A 114 -1.66 9.84 2.01
C TRP A 114 -1.77 8.44 1.41
N ILE A 115 -2.22 8.39 0.16
CA ILE A 115 -2.15 7.22 -0.70
C ILE A 115 -1.21 7.54 -1.86
N VAL A 116 -0.17 6.74 -2.03
CA VAL A 116 0.81 6.83 -3.11
C VAL A 116 0.63 5.62 -4.01
N LEU A 117 0.05 5.85 -5.18
CA LEU A 117 -0.13 4.83 -6.20
C LEU A 117 1.00 4.95 -7.22
N ASN A 118 1.65 3.83 -7.51
CA ASN A 118 2.79 3.76 -8.43
C ASN A 118 2.37 2.97 -9.69
N PRO A 119 1.82 3.63 -10.73
CA PRO A 119 1.58 2.99 -12.03
C PRO A 119 2.88 2.45 -12.62
N LEU A 120 2.76 1.41 -13.45
CA LEU A 120 3.92 0.66 -13.94
C LEU A 120 4.47 1.14 -15.28
N ASP A 121 3.81 2.10 -15.91
CA ASP A 121 4.31 2.75 -17.12
C ASP A 121 4.11 4.27 -17.04
N TRP A 122 4.66 4.95 -18.03
CA TRP A 122 4.66 6.41 -18.14
C TRP A 122 3.39 6.94 -18.82
N GLY A 123 2.43 6.07 -19.14
CA GLY A 123 1.23 6.43 -19.89
C GLY A 123 0.17 7.10 -19.02
N LEU A 124 -0.58 8.03 -19.62
CA LEU A 124 -1.71 8.68 -18.94
C LEU A 124 -2.89 7.73 -18.73
N GLU A 125 -3.01 6.67 -19.52
CA GLU A 125 -4.17 5.78 -19.50
C GLU A 125 -4.39 5.12 -18.12
N GLN A 126 -3.33 4.64 -17.46
CA GLN A 126 -3.48 4.11 -16.10
C GLN A 126 -3.84 5.20 -15.09
N LEU A 127 -3.30 6.41 -15.24
CA LEU A 127 -3.66 7.53 -14.37
C LEU A 127 -5.14 7.90 -14.52
N GLU A 128 -5.65 7.92 -15.75
CA GLU A 128 -7.06 8.17 -16.05
C GLU A 128 -7.97 7.07 -15.50
N LEU A 129 -7.60 5.79 -15.65
CA LEU A 129 -8.34 4.66 -15.06
C LEU A 129 -8.36 4.73 -13.52
N ILE A 130 -7.22 5.03 -12.91
CA ILE A 130 -7.12 5.18 -11.45
C ILE A 130 -8.00 6.33 -10.98
N ALA A 131 -7.87 7.51 -11.59
CA ALA A 131 -8.60 8.70 -11.18
C ALA A 131 -10.10 8.62 -11.47
N GLY A 132 -10.49 8.08 -12.63
CA GLY A 132 -11.87 8.02 -13.09
C GLY A 132 -12.64 6.79 -12.61
N GLU A 133 -11.96 5.66 -12.36
CA GLU A 133 -12.64 4.41 -12.01
C GLU A 133 -12.25 3.87 -10.63
N VAL A 134 -11.00 3.99 -10.18
CA VAL A 134 -10.61 3.45 -8.88
C VAL A 134 -10.96 4.40 -7.74
N LEU A 135 -10.40 5.61 -7.74
CA LEU A 135 -10.52 6.55 -6.61
C LEU A 135 -11.96 6.87 -6.21
N PRO A 136 -12.93 7.04 -7.14
CA PRO A 136 -14.33 7.29 -6.78
C PRO A 136 -15.00 6.14 -6.01
N ARG A 137 -14.42 4.94 -6.05
CA ARG A 137 -14.94 3.74 -5.35
C ARG A 137 -14.24 3.51 -4.00
N VAL A 138 -13.13 4.19 -3.73
CA VAL A 138 -12.38 4.04 -2.48
C VAL A 138 -13.19 4.57 -1.31
N LYS A 139 -13.28 3.78 -0.24
CA LYS A 139 -13.95 4.13 1.02
C LYS A 139 -12.91 4.47 2.08
N GLY A 140 -13.22 5.44 2.94
CA GLY A 140 -12.36 5.86 4.05
C GLY A 140 -11.21 6.80 3.67
N GLY A 141 -11.07 7.16 2.40
CA GLY A 141 -10.33 8.35 1.98
C GLY A 141 -11.28 9.53 2.03
N SER A 142 -11.04 10.48 2.92
CA SER A 142 -11.73 11.78 2.99
C SER A 142 -10.78 12.88 2.54
#